data_AF-A0A3D2U2S7-F1
#
_entry.id   AF-A0A3D2U2S7-F1
#
_cell.length_a   1.000
_cell.length_b   1.000
_cell.length_c   1.000
_cell.angle_alpha   90.00
_cell.angle_beta   90.00
_cell.angle_gamma   90.00
#
_symmetry.space_group_name_H-M   'P 1'
#
loop_
_entity.id
_entity.type
_entity.pdbx_description
1 polymer ?
#
loop_
_entity_poly.entity_id
_entity_poly.type
_entity_poly.pdbx_seq_one_letter_code
_entity_poly.pdbx_strand_id
1 'polypeptide(L)'
;MRRETQDEFRQRLRQEGRFKEFSTLRKDFQAEGLSPSDSWTQAATEFGFGEPRPVPQGPRVNGHQVTSQMFEGRQSSVRSDFEWVYENQAVEDVQPENAPSSGAWGLLQFSRMEPRAFYTEWMRMASRREDESAEERRFVDDANRSTEEIAEMLRQLTTVATDDGT
;
A
#
# COMPACT_ATOMS: atom_id res chain seq x y z
N MET A 1 5.72 26.38 -23.29
CA MET A 1 4.82 25.29 -23.66
C MET A 1 5.37 23.98 -23.08
N ARG A 2 4.59 23.31 -22.22
CA ARG A 2 4.78 21.96 -21.67
C ARG A 2 4.97 20.91 -22.77
N ARG A 3 6.07 20.16 -22.87
CA ARG A 3 5.99 18.87 -23.60
C ARG A 3 5.34 17.84 -22.67
N GLU A 4 4.31 17.16 -23.15
CA GLU A 4 3.62 16.09 -22.43
C GLU A 4 4.61 14.95 -22.13
N THR A 5 4.64 14.46 -20.89
CA THR A 5 5.43 13.28 -20.54
C THR A 5 4.75 11.99 -21.01
N GLN A 6 5.48 10.88 -21.09
CA GLN A 6 4.88 9.60 -21.51
C GLN A 6 3.75 9.14 -20.58
N ASP A 7 3.84 9.46 -19.29
CA ASP A 7 2.81 9.11 -18.31
C ASP A 7 1.57 9.99 -18.45
N GLU A 8 1.76 11.30 -18.66
CA GLU A 8 0.67 12.25 -18.94
C GLU A 8 -0.10 11.83 -20.21
N PHE A 9 0.62 11.43 -21.27
CA PHE A 9 0.06 10.93 -22.52
C PHE A 9 -0.78 9.67 -22.34
N ARG A 10 -0.27 8.68 -21.59
CA ARG A 10 -1.00 7.43 -21.30
C ARG A 10 -2.25 7.70 -20.46
N GLN A 11 -2.16 8.58 -19.47
CA GLN A 11 -3.29 8.97 -18.64
C GLN A 11 -4.37 9.66 -19.47
N ARG A 12 -4.00 10.57 -20.36
CA ARG A 12 -4.92 11.25 -21.29
C ARG A 12 -5.65 10.25 -22.18
N LEU A 13 -4.94 9.32 -22.82
CA LEU A 13 -5.58 8.31 -23.67
C LEU A 13 -6.56 7.41 -22.90
N ARG A 14 -6.32 7.17 -21.61
CA ARG A 14 -7.25 6.43 -20.75
C ARG A 14 -8.49 7.25 -20.41
N GLN A 15 -8.32 8.54 -20.11
CA GLN A 15 -9.44 9.46 -19.85
C GLN A 15 -10.30 9.68 -21.11
N GLU A 16 -9.68 9.75 -22.28
CA GLU A 16 -10.37 9.86 -23.57
C GLU A 16 -10.99 8.52 -24.03
N GLY A 17 -10.73 7.40 -23.35
CA GLY A 17 -11.18 6.06 -23.75
C GLY A 17 -10.45 5.48 -24.97
N ARG A 18 -9.47 6.20 -25.52
CA ARG A 18 -8.73 5.88 -26.76
C ARG A 18 -7.48 5.03 -26.55
N PHE A 19 -7.17 4.67 -25.30
CA PHE A 19 -6.01 3.83 -24.97
C PHE A 19 -6.03 2.47 -25.67
N LYS A 20 -7.22 1.91 -25.90
CA LYS A 20 -7.39 0.64 -26.63
C LYS A 20 -7.03 0.78 -28.11
N GLU A 21 -7.43 1.88 -28.75
CA GLU A 21 -7.07 2.20 -30.15
C GLU A 21 -5.56 2.36 -30.30
N PHE A 22 -4.92 3.11 -29.39
CA PHE A 22 -3.47 3.25 -29.35
C PHE A 22 -2.74 1.91 -29.20
N SER A 23 -3.27 1.03 -28.34
CA SER A 23 -2.69 -0.30 -28.12
C SER A 23 -2.84 -1.22 -29.33
N THR A 24 -3.95 -1.12 -30.05
CA THR A 24 -4.15 -1.84 -31.32
C THR A 24 -3.21 -1.31 -32.39
N LEU A 25 -3.15 0.01 -32.60
CA LEU A 25 -2.31 0.62 -33.62
C LEU A 25 -0.82 0.30 -33.41
N ARG A 26 -0.35 0.30 -32.15
CA ARG A 26 1.01 -0.13 -31.82
C ARG A 26 1.26 -1.59 -32.20
N LYS A 27 0.29 -2.49 -31.99
CA LYS A 27 0.42 -3.91 -32.35
C LYS A 27 0.44 -4.10 -33.86
N ASP A 28 -0.32 -3.30 -34.60
CA ASP A 28 -0.32 -3.34 -36.06
C ASP A 28 1.06 -2.94 -36.60
N PHE A 29 1.68 -1.86 -36.08
CA PHE A 29 3.06 -1.50 -36.43
C PHE A 29 4.10 -2.56 -36.06
N GLN A 30 3.92 -3.25 -34.94
CA GLN A 30 4.79 -4.39 -34.59
C GLN A 30 4.62 -5.56 -35.57
N ALA A 31 3.38 -5.82 -36.02
CA ALA A 31 3.07 -6.85 -37.01
C ALA A 31 3.61 -6.50 -38.41
N GLU A 32 3.71 -5.21 -38.74
CA GLU A 32 4.37 -4.68 -39.95
C GLU A 32 5.92 -4.75 -39.87
N GLY A 33 6.47 -5.26 -38.76
CA GLY A 33 7.90 -5.51 -38.59
C GLY A 33 8.69 -4.38 -37.95
N LEU A 34 8.02 -3.35 -37.42
CA LEU A 34 8.71 -2.30 -36.66
C LEU A 34 9.15 -2.83 -35.29
N SER A 35 10.28 -2.29 -34.81
CA SER A 35 10.76 -2.59 -33.46
C SER A 35 9.75 -2.09 -32.40
N PRO A 36 9.74 -2.66 -31.19
CA PRO A 36 8.85 -2.22 -30.13
C PRO A 36 8.98 -0.73 -29.77
N SER A 37 10.18 -0.15 -29.91
CA SER A 37 10.44 1.27 -29.66
C SER A 37 9.89 2.16 -30.78
N ASP A 38 10.09 1.75 -32.03
CA ASP A 38 9.64 2.52 -33.20
C ASP A 38 8.12 2.45 -33.34
N SER A 39 7.54 1.27 -33.10
CA SER A 39 6.09 1.08 -33.07
C SER A 39 5.42 1.95 -32.00
N TRP A 40 6.07 2.13 -30.85
CA TRP A 40 5.58 3.01 -29.79
C TRP A 40 5.66 4.47 -30.23
N THR A 41 6.79 4.88 -30.80
CA THR A 41 7.03 6.27 -31.23
C THR A 41 6.08 6.68 -32.35
N GLN A 42 5.87 5.79 -33.32
CA GLN A 42 4.98 6.02 -34.46
C GLN A 42 3.52 6.07 -34.00
N ALA A 43 3.07 5.09 -33.20
CA ALA A 43 1.73 5.14 -32.62
C ALA A 43 1.54 6.37 -31.70
N ALA A 44 2.56 6.78 -30.95
CA ALA A 44 2.44 7.96 -30.08
C ALA A 44 2.30 9.24 -30.90
N THR A 45 3.03 9.34 -32.02
CA THR A 45 2.98 10.47 -32.96
C THR A 45 1.58 10.60 -33.60
N GLU A 46 0.97 9.50 -34.04
CA GLU A 46 -0.41 9.48 -34.58
C GLU A 46 -1.46 9.97 -33.58
N PHE A 47 -1.17 9.82 -32.27
CA PHE A 47 -2.03 10.28 -31.18
C PHE A 47 -1.60 11.65 -30.60
N GLY A 48 -0.72 12.37 -31.32
CA GLY A 48 -0.30 13.74 -31.03
C GLY A 48 0.74 13.88 -29.93
N PHE A 49 1.48 12.82 -29.59
CA PHE A 49 2.56 12.88 -28.62
C PHE A 49 3.70 13.78 -29.14
N GLY A 50 4.06 14.80 -28.36
CA GLY A 50 5.12 15.75 -28.70
C GLY A 50 4.69 17.02 -29.46
N GLU A 51 3.44 17.10 -29.90
CA GLU A 51 2.89 18.36 -30.44
C GLU A 51 2.72 19.39 -29.31
N PRO A 52 3.18 20.65 -29.47
CA PRO A 52 2.92 21.72 -28.52
C PRO A 52 1.44 22.11 -28.56
N ARG A 53 0.59 21.39 -27.82
CA ARG A 53 -0.81 21.74 -27.67
C ARG A 53 -1.01 22.74 -26.53
N PRO A 54 -1.92 23.71 -26.67
CA PRO A 54 -2.44 24.44 -25.53
C PRO A 54 -3.21 23.42 -24.69
N VAL A 55 -2.56 22.92 -23.64
CA VAL A 55 -3.22 22.11 -22.61
C VAL A 55 -4.42 22.94 -22.14
N PRO A 56 -5.67 22.45 -22.28
CA PRO A 56 -6.72 22.96 -21.42
C PRO A 56 -6.16 22.78 -20.02
N GLN A 57 -6.11 23.85 -19.24
CA GLN A 57 -5.94 23.68 -17.80
C GLN A 57 -7.10 22.80 -17.40
N GLY A 58 -6.84 21.49 -17.27
CA GLY A 58 -7.74 20.59 -16.59
C GLY A 58 -8.13 21.24 -15.28
N PRO A 59 -9.33 20.96 -14.75
CA PRO A 59 -9.77 21.56 -13.50
C PRO A 59 -8.58 21.46 -12.55
N ARG A 60 -8.12 22.61 -12.01
CA ARG A 60 -7.10 22.64 -10.98
C ARG A 60 -7.67 21.77 -9.88
N VAL A 61 -7.30 20.49 -9.87
CA VAL A 61 -7.31 19.69 -8.67
C VAL A 61 -6.42 20.53 -7.78
N ASN A 62 -6.99 21.09 -6.72
CA ASN A 62 -6.24 21.84 -5.72
C ASN A 62 -5.20 20.88 -5.17
N GLY A 63 -4.07 20.76 -5.87
CA GLY A 63 -2.92 20.02 -5.43
C GLY A 63 -2.36 20.83 -4.31
N HIS A 64 -2.86 20.58 -3.09
CA HIS A 64 -2.07 20.80 -1.90
C HIS A 64 -0.73 20.13 -2.21
N GLN A 65 0.30 20.96 -2.39
CA GLN A 65 1.61 20.49 -2.76
C GLN A 65 2.12 19.72 -1.54
N VAL A 66 1.96 18.41 -1.58
CA VAL A 66 2.35 17.54 -0.47
C VAL A 66 3.87 17.57 -0.36
N THR A 67 4.40 18.14 0.71
CA THR A 67 5.84 18.24 0.95
C THR A 67 6.26 17.29 2.06
N SER A 68 7.52 16.84 2.03
CA SER A 68 8.07 15.98 3.09
C SER A 68 7.98 16.61 4.49
N GLN A 69 7.99 17.96 4.57
CA GLN A 69 7.86 18.72 5.82
C GLN A 69 6.50 18.48 6.51
N MET A 70 5.43 18.18 5.77
CA MET A 70 4.11 17.91 6.34
C MET A 70 4.07 16.63 7.20
N PHE A 71 5.06 15.75 7.01
CA PHE A 71 5.17 14.48 7.72
C PHE A 71 6.40 14.43 8.63
N GLU A 72 7.12 15.54 8.80
CA GLU A 72 8.29 15.59 9.66
C GLU A 72 7.91 15.28 11.12
N GLY A 73 8.64 14.36 11.75
CA GLY A 73 8.32 13.87 13.10
C GLY A 73 7.16 12.87 13.18
N ARG A 74 6.50 12.54 12.07
CA ARG A 74 5.44 11.53 12.02
C ARG A 74 6.02 10.17 11.65
N GLN A 75 6.03 9.25 12.61
CA GLN A 75 6.43 7.87 12.40
C GLN A 75 5.27 6.96 12.76
N SER A 76 4.96 6.03 11.87
CA SER A 76 3.95 5.01 12.08
C SER A 76 4.49 3.66 11.63
N SER A 77 3.89 2.60 12.15
CA SER A 77 4.15 1.26 11.62
C SER A 77 3.37 1.08 10.31
N VAL A 78 3.87 0.22 9.43
CA VAL A 78 3.15 -0.20 8.21
C VAL A 78 1.75 -0.67 8.55
N ARG A 79 1.60 -1.40 9.67
CA ARG A 79 0.31 -1.86 10.15
C ARG A 79 -0.65 -0.71 10.46
N SER A 80 -0.20 0.26 11.25
CA SER A 80 -0.98 1.43 11.64
C SER A 80 -1.39 2.25 10.42
N ASP A 81 -0.53 2.31 9.40
CA ASP A 81 -0.86 2.96 8.13
C ASP A 81 -2.01 2.26 7.40
N PHE A 82 -1.93 0.94 7.29
CA PHE A 82 -2.98 0.15 6.65
C PHE A 82 -4.32 0.24 7.40
N GLU A 83 -4.29 0.21 8.73
CA GLU A 83 -5.48 0.35 9.58
C GLU A 83 -6.13 1.73 9.39
N TRP A 84 -5.31 2.79 9.44
CA TRP A 84 -5.77 4.14 9.16
C TRP A 84 -6.36 4.28 7.76
N VAL A 85 -5.75 3.67 6.73
CA VAL A 85 -6.28 3.71 5.36
C VAL A 85 -7.62 2.99 5.26
N TYR A 86 -7.77 1.82 5.89
CA TYR A 86 -9.04 1.08 5.90
C TYR A 86 -10.19 1.93 6.46
N GLU A 87 -9.94 2.70 7.53
CA GLU A 87 -10.93 3.58 8.16
C GLU A 87 -11.24 4.83 7.32
N ASN A 88 -10.27 5.33 6.56
CA ASN A 88 -10.35 6.63 5.86
C ASN A 88 -10.60 6.51 4.34
N GLN A 89 -10.62 5.30 3.78
CA GLN A 89 -10.74 5.07 2.34
C GLN A 89 -12.01 5.68 1.73
N ALA A 90 -13.14 5.59 2.44
CA ALA A 90 -14.44 6.10 2.00
C ALA A 90 -14.70 7.57 2.39
N VAL A 91 -13.81 8.18 3.15
CA VAL A 91 -13.98 9.55 3.68
C VAL A 91 -13.37 10.54 2.68
N GLU A 92 -14.17 11.41 2.08
CA GLU A 92 -13.74 12.26 0.95
C GLU A 92 -12.91 13.49 1.36
N ASP A 93 -13.06 13.98 2.58
CA ASP A 93 -12.45 15.23 3.07
C ASP A 93 -11.08 15.05 3.72
N VAL A 94 -10.58 13.81 3.82
CA VAL A 94 -9.25 13.49 4.37
C VAL A 94 -8.14 14.16 3.56
N GLN A 95 -7.33 14.96 4.24
CA GLN A 95 -6.19 15.70 3.71
C GLN A 95 -4.84 15.04 4.08
N PRO A 96 -3.73 15.39 3.39
CA PRO A 96 -2.39 14.89 3.72
C PRO A 96 -2.01 15.09 5.19
N GLU A 97 -2.43 16.21 5.79
CA GLU A 97 -2.13 16.59 7.16
C GLU A 97 -2.86 15.71 8.19
N ASN A 98 -3.88 14.96 7.78
CA ASN A 98 -4.56 13.98 8.63
C ASN A 98 -3.83 12.63 8.67
N ALA A 99 -2.92 12.37 7.73
CA ALA A 99 -2.27 11.07 7.64
C ALA A 99 -1.18 10.90 8.71
N PRO A 100 -1.12 9.73 9.38
CA PRO A 100 -0.13 9.46 10.43
C PRO A 100 1.29 9.33 9.89
N SER A 101 1.46 9.15 8.57
CA SER A 101 2.74 9.17 7.88
C SER A 101 2.55 9.50 6.40
N SER A 102 3.66 9.78 5.71
CA SER A 102 3.68 9.87 4.25
C SER A 102 3.31 8.53 3.58
N GLY A 103 3.62 7.40 4.24
CA GLY A 103 3.26 6.05 3.80
C GLY A 103 1.75 5.84 3.82
N ALA A 104 1.08 6.18 4.92
CA ALA A 104 -0.38 6.14 5.03
C ALA A 104 -1.08 7.01 3.97
N TRP A 105 -0.56 8.21 3.72
CA TRP A 105 -1.13 9.09 2.70
C TRP A 105 -1.01 8.49 1.29
N GLY A 106 0.17 8.01 0.91
CA GLY A 106 0.37 7.35 -0.38
C GLY A 106 -0.47 6.08 -0.53
N LEU A 107 -0.60 5.31 0.55
CA LEU A 107 -1.42 4.09 0.58
C LEU A 107 -2.92 4.41 0.47
N LEU A 108 -3.41 5.50 1.06
CA LEU A 108 -4.78 5.98 0.89
C LEU A 108 -5.07 6.34 -0.56
N GLN A 109 -4.18 7.11 -1.19
CA GLN A 109 -4.30 7.46 -2.61
C GLN A 109 -4.34 6.21 -3.50
N PHE A 110 -3.44 5.26 -3.23
CA PHE A 110 -3.44 3.96 -3.91
C PHE A 110 -4.74 3.19 -3.69
N SER A 111 -5.24 3.08 -2.46
CA SER A 111 -6.47 2.35 -2.12
C SER A 111 -7.71 2.91 -2.82
N ARG A 112 -7.76 4.22 -3.08
CA ARG A 112 -8.86 4.87 -3.81
C ARG A 112 -8.79 4.57 -5.30
N MET A 113 -7.59 4.41 -5.85
CA MET A 113 -7.39 4.03 -7.25
C MET A 113 -7.62 2.53 -7.49
N GLU A 114 -7.15 1.69 -6.57
CA GLU A 114 -7.16 0.23 -6.67
C GLU A 114 -7.75 -0.45 -5.41
N PRO A 115 -9.04 -0.28 -5.09
CA PRO A 115 -9.63 -0.76 -3.84
C PRO A 115 -9.47 -2.27 -3.62
N ARG A 116 -9.65 -3.07 -4.68
CA ARG A 116 -9.56 -4.54 -4.60
C ARG A 116 -8.15 -5.01 -4.24
N ALA A 117 -7.13 -4.36 -4.80
CA ALA A 117 -5.73 -4.70 -4.52
C ALA A 117 -5.39 -4.38 -3.07
N PHE A 118 -5.84 -3.22 -2.57
CA PHE A 118 -5.67 -2.83 -1.17
C PHE A 118 -6.31 -3.84 -0.21
N TYR A 119 -7.60 -4.18 -0.41
CA TYR A 119 -8.28 -5.14 0.47
C TYR A 119 -7.65 -6.54 0.46
N THR A 120 -7.16 -7.00 -0.69
CA THR A 120 -6.47 -8.30 -0.78
C THR A 120 -5.21 -8.31 0.09
N GLU A 121 -4.42 -7.25 0.05
CA GLU A 121 -3.20 -7.15 0.85
C GLU A 121 -3.50 -6.91 2.34
N TRP A 122 -4.51 -6.09 2.65
CA TRP A 122 -4.99 -5.89 4.02
C TRP A 122 -5.42 -7.20 4.67
N MET A 123 -6.23 -8.00 3.97
CA MET A 123 -6.68 -9.31 4.48
C MET A 123 -5.50 -10.26 4.71
N ARG A 124 -4.51 -10.30 3.79
CA ARG A 124 -3.28 -11.09 3.98
C ARG A 124 -2.53 -10.65 5.24
N MET A 125 -2.39 -9.35 5.48
CA MET A 125 -1.71 -8.83 6.65
C MET A 125 -2.51 -9.08 7.95
N ALA A 126 -3.83 -8.96 7.89
CA ALA A 126 -4.72 -9.26 9.01
C ALA A 126 -4.65 -10.74 9.42
N SER A 127 -4.66 -11.66 8.45
CA SER A 127 -4.54 -13.10 8.73
C SER A 127 -3.22 -13.47 9.41
N ARG A 128 -2.09 -12.91 8.96
CA ARG A 128 -0.79 -13.13 9.62
C ARG A 128 -0.77 -12.72 11.09
N ARG A 129 -1.54 -11.68 11.46
CA ARG A 129 -1.68 -11.28 12.88
C ARG A 129 -2.40 -12.34 13.70
N GLU A 130 -3.48 -12.91 13.16
CA GLU A 130 -4.22 -13.94 13.89
C GLU A 130 -3.31 -15.12 14.19
N ASP A 131 -2.50 -15.53 13.21
CA ASP A 131 -1.47 -16.57 13.36
C ASP A 131 -0.41 -16.19 14.42
N GLU A 132 0.26 -15.04 14.28
CA GLU A 132 1.30 -14.57 15.23
C GLU A 132 0.74 -14.41 16.66
N SER A 133 -0.48 -13.86 16.79
CA SER A 133 -1.11 -13.68 18.10
C SER A 133 -1.52 -15.01 18.74
N ALA A 134 -1.88 -16.02 17.93
CA ALA A 134 -2.18 -17.35 18.42
C ALA A 134 -0.90 -18.06 18.88
N GLU A 135 0.21 -17.88 18.19
CA GLU A 135 1.53 -18.38 18.59
C GLU A 135 1.99 -17.73 19.89
N GLU A 136 1.92 -16.40 20.00
CA GLU A 136 2.33 -15.67 21.20
C GLU A 136 1.50 -16.07 22.43
N ARG A 137 0.19 -16.29 22.28
CA ARG A 137 -0.66 -16.83 23.36
C ARG A 137 -0.22 -18.23 23.79
N ARG A 138 0.11 -19.11 22.84
CA ARG A 138 0.61 -20.46 23.16
C ARG A 138 1.93 -20.40 23.92
N PHE A 139 2.85 -19.53 23.53
CA PHE A 139 4.10 -19.33 24.26
C PHE A 139 3.88 -18.85 25.70
N VAL A 140 2.95 -17.91 25.92
CA VAL A 140 2.60 -17.42 27.25
C VAL A 140 1.96 -18.53 28.10
N ASP A 141 1.03 -19.31 27.53
CA ASP A 141 0.38 -20.43 28.21
C ASP A 141 1.39 -21.52 28.60
N ASP A 142 2.34 -21.85 27.72
CA ASP A 142 3.41 -22.82 28.00
C ASP A 142 4.40 -22.29 29.05
N ALA A 143 4.73 -21.00 29.04
CA ALA A 143 5.57 -20.37 30.07
C ALA A 143 4.88 -20.36 31.45
N ASN A 144 3.57 -20.10 31.48
CA ASN A 144 2.78 -20.15 32.71
C ASN A 144 2.70 -21.58 33.27
N ARG A 145 2.43 -22.58 32.42
CA ARG A 145 2.43 -24.01 32.81
C ARG A 145 3.78 -24.43 33.38
N SER A 146 4.87 -24.08 32.70
CA SER A 146 6.24 -24.39 33.16
C SER A 146 6.53 -23.76 34.53
N THR A 147 6.05 -22.54 34.77
CA THR A 147 6.23 -21.85 36.05
C THR A 147 5.42 -22.52 37.17
N GLU A 148 4.20 -22.98 36.88
CA GLU A 148 3.36 -23.72 37.84
C GLU A 148 3.97 -25.08 38.22
N GLU A 149 4.50 -25.82 37.25
CA GLU A 149 5.18 -27.11 37.48
C GLU A 149 6.43 -26.93 38.37
N ILE A 150 7.24 -25.90 38.10
CA ILE A 150 8.40 -25.57 38.94
C ILE A 150 7.95 -25.17 40.35
N ALA A 151 6.89 -24.37 40.48
CA ALA A 151 6.36 -23.97 41.78
C ALA A 151 5.79 -25.16 42.57
N GLU A 152 5.19 -26.14 41.90
CA GLU A 152 4.73 -27.39 42.53
C GLU A 152 5.89 -28.26 43.01
N MET A 153 6.92 -28.47 42.18
CA MET A 153 8.12 -29.20 42.58
C MET A 153 8.82 -28.55 43.79
N LEU A 154 8.93 -27.21 43.79
CA LEU A 154 9.51 -26.46 44.92
C LEU A 154 8.65 -26.62 46.19
N ARG A 155 7.32 -26.56 46.08
CA ARG A 155 6.42 -26.82 47.22
C ARG A 155 6.61 -28.23 47.77
N GLN A 156 6.63 -29.24 46.91
CA GLN A 156 6.83 -30.65 47.31
C GLN A 156 8.16 -30.84 48.04
N LEU A 157 9.26 -30.24 47.55
CA LEU A 157 10.57 -30.27 48.22
C LEU A 157 10.55 -29.58 49.59
N THR A 158 9.78 -28.50 49.75
CA THR A 158 9.68 -27.77 51.02
C THR A 158 8.86 -28.54 52.07
N THR A 159 7.82 -29.27 51.64
CA THR A 159 7.05 -30.19 52.50
C THR A 159 7.83 -31.42 52.93
N VAL A 160 8.70 -31.97 52.09
CA VAL A 160 9.54 -33.13 52.46
C VAL A 160 10.61 -32.73 53.48
N ALA A 161 11.18 -31.51 53.37
CA ALA A 161 12.20 -31.03 54.30
C ALA A 161 11.67 -30.68 55.71
N THR A 162 10.35 -30.62 55.91
CA THR A 162 9.73 -30.25 57.20
C THR A 162 9.27 -31.45 58.04
N ASP A 163 9.36 -32.69 57.52
CA ASP A 163 8.88 -33.91 58.21
C ASP A 163 10.00 -34.76 58.85
N ASP A 164 11.28 -34.40 58.66
CA ASP A 164 12.47 -35.08 59.25
C ASP A 164 12.91 -34.45 60.59
N GLY A 165 11.96 -34.01 61.41
CA GLY A 165 12.21 -33.20 62.61
C GLY A 165 11.33 -33.52 63.81
N THR A 166 11.23 -34.80 64.20
CA THR A 166 10.80 -35.26 65.54
C THR A 166 11.60 -36.48 65.94
#